data_AF-A0A835XE41-F1
#
_entry.id   AF-A0A835XE41-F1
#
_cell.length_a   1.000
_cell.length_b   1.000
_cell.length_c   1.000
_cell.angle_alpha   90.00
_cell.angle_beta   90.00
_cell.angle_gamma   90.00
#
_symmetry.space_group_name_H-M   'P 1'
#
loop_
_entity.id
_entity.type
_entity.pdbx_description
1 polymer ?
#
loop_
_entity_poly.entity_id
_entity_poly.type
_entity_poly.pdbx_seq_one_letter_code
_entity_poly.pdbx_strand_id
1 'polypeptide(L)'
;MKLNQNIASHKPVSHGGRYSVKNPSPDLLDFSSNINPLGDSPMVRRYLKRQLGSISEYPDSDSVNLRKALQWYCKIPHEQIVIGNGATEIIYNFCKAFLSKKTPVLIPIPTFGEYEAAA
;
A
#
# COMPACT_ATOMS: atom_id res chain seq x y z
N MET A 1 25.81 -0.32 18.75
CA MET A 1 24.68 -1.21 18.36
C MET A 1 25.02 -1.84 17.01
N LYS A 2 24.95 -3.17 16.85
CA LYS A 2 25.16 -3.82 15.54
C LYS A 2 23.83 -3.85 14.79
N LEU A 3 23.80 -3.36 13.56
CA LEU A 3 22.63 -3.41 12.68
C LEU A 3 22.35 -4.86 12.26
N ASN A 4 21.07 -5.22 12.14
CA ASN A 4 20.68 -6.48 11.51
C ASN A 4 21.18 -6.47 10.05
N GLN A 5 21.80 -7.57 9.61
CA GLN A 5 22.40 -7.68 8.29
C GLN A 5 21.39 -7.47 7.14
N ASN A 6 20.13 -7.88 7.33
CA ASN A 6 19.06 -7.66 6.37
C ASN A 6 18.75 -6.17 6.23
N ILE A 7 18.79 -5.41 7.33
CA ILE A 7 18.59 -3.96 7.32
C ILE A 7 19.80 -3.27 6.68
N ALA A 8 21.01 -3.71 7.01
CA ALA A 8 22.24 -3.12 6.50
C ALA A 8 22.42 -3.31 4.98
N SER A 9 21.81 -4.34 4.40
CA SER A 9 21.89 -4.66 2.97
C SER A 9 20.62 -4.31 2.18
N HIS A 10 19.58 -3.79 2.84
CA HIS A 10 18.32 -3.45 2.20
C HIS A 10 18.51 -2.31 1.19
N LYS A 11 18.06 -2.53 -0.05
CA LYS A 11 18.01 -1.51 -1.10
C LYS A 11 16.56 -1.08 -1.27
N PRO A 12 16.22 0.19 -0.98
CA PRO A 12 14.87 0.70 -1.20
C PRO A 12 14.47 0.57 -2.66
N VAL A 13 13.23 0.13 -2.90
CA VAL A 13 12.64 0.09 -4.24
C VAL A 13 12.38 1.53 -4.69
N SER A 14 12.69 1.82 -5.96
CA SER A 14 12.45 3.14 -6.54
C SER A 14 10.98 3.30 -6.93
N HIS A 15 10.38 4.43 -6.57
CA HIS A 15 9.00 4.79 -6.91
C HIS A 15 8.93 6.14 -7.61
N GLY A 16 8.02 6.25 -8.56
CA GLY A 16 7.65 7.52 -9.15
C GLY A 16 6.83 8.39 -8.19
N GLY A 17 6.45 9.56 -8.67
CA GLY A 17 5.67 10.54 -7.94
C GLY A 17 6.25 11.95 -8.08
N ARG A 18 5.37 12.94 -7.96
CA ARG A 18 5.71 14.37 -8.06
C ARG A 18 6.89 14.78 -7.16
N TYR A 19 7.01 14.17 -6.00
CA TYR A 19 8.04 14.48 -5.01
C TYR A 19 9.26 13.54 -5.05
N SER A 20 9.33 12.63 -6.03
CA SER A 20 10.51 11.80 -6.28
C SER A 20 11.67 12.60 -6.91
N VAL A 21 11.44 13.85 -7.30
CA VAL A 21 12.46 14.79 -7.77
C VAL A 21 12.64 15.94 -6.79
N LYS A 22 13.86 16.49 -6.70
CA LYS A 22 14.16 17.63 -5.83
C LYS A 22 13.51 18.90 -6.37
N ASN A 23 12.73 19.59 -5.54
CA ASN A 23 12.05 20.86 -5.86
C ASN A 23 11.20 20.79 -7.15
N PRO A 24 10.14 19.96 -7.19
CA PRO A 24 9.31 19.83 -8.39
C PRO A 24 8.63 21.16 -8.74
N SER A 25 8.63 21.50 -10.02
CA SER A 25 7.89 22.67 -10.53
C SER A 25 6.39 22.55 -10.20
N PRO A 26 5.69 23.66 -9.88
CA PRO A 26 4.23 23.72 -9.88
C PRO A 26 3.59 23.21 -11.19
N ASP A 27 4.29 23.42 -12.31
CA ASP A 27 3.83 23.04 -13.66
C ASP A 27 4.28 21.62 -14.07
N LEU A 28 4.88 20.85 -13.16
CA LEU A 28 5.28 19.47 -13.42
C LEU A 28 4.03 18.60 -13.68
N LEU A 29 3.94 18.07 -14.89
CA LEU A 29 3.01 17.00 -15.24
C LEU A 29 3.67 15.65 -14.93
N ASP A 30 3.23 15.02 -13.85
CA ASP A 30 3.78 13.75 -13.37
C ASP A 30 3.04 12.55 -14.01
N PHE A 31 3.77 11.79 -14.83
CA PHE A 31 3.35 10.51 -15.41
C PHE A 31 4.20 9.34 -14.91
N SER A 32 4.99 9.54 -13.85
CA SER A 32 5.90 8.52 -13.31
C SER A 32 5.22 7.52 -12.36
N SER A 33 3.97 7.78 -11.99
CA SER A 33 3.16 6.92 -11.14
C SER A 33 1.75 6.74 -11.71
N ASN A 34 1.14 5.58 -11.44
CA ASN A 34 -0.18 5.19 -11.97
C ASN A 34 -1.33 5.85 -11.18
N ILE A 35 -1.27 7.16 -10.95
CA ILE A 35 -2.31 7.91 -10.24
C ILE A 35 -3.46 8.22 -11.21
N ASN A 36 -4.70 8.16 -10.73
CA ASN A 36 -5.86 8.54 -11.53
C ASN A 36 -5.83 10.05 -11.86
N PRO A 37 -5.74 10.46 -13.14
CA PRO A 37 -5.66 11.87 -13.51
C PRO A 37 -6.95 12.65 -13.24
N LEU A 38 -8.08 11.95 -13.01
CA LEU A 38 -9.35 12.57 -12.64
C LEU A 38 -9.40 12.99 -11.15
N GLY A 39 -8.39 12.61 -10.36
CA GLY A 39 -8.32 12.90 -8.93
C GLY A 39 -9.21 11.99 -8.07
N ASP A 40 -9.44 12.41 -6.83
CA ASP A 40 -10.30 11.71 -5.88
C ASP A 40 -11.79 11.85 -6.19
N SER A 41 -12.57 10.84 -5.81
CA SER A 41 -14.03 10.87 -5.94
C SER A 41 -14.64 12.03 -5.12
N PRO A 42 -15.56 12.84 -5.69
CA PRO A 42 -16.26 13.89 -4.94
C PRO A 42 -17.00 13.39 -3.70
N MET A 43 -17.45 12.12 -3.71
CA MET A 43 -18.09 11.48 -2.55
C MET A 43 -17.08 11.27 -1.42
N VAL A 44 -15.89 10.76 -1.73
CA VAL A 44 -14.80 10.57 -0.76
C VAL A 44 -14.40 11.91 -0.15
N ARG A 45 -14.20 12.94 -0.99
CA ARG A 45 -13.86 14.29 -0.54
C ARG A 45 -14.87 14.85 0.46
N ARG A 46 -16.17 14.70 0.16
CA ARG A 46 -17.26 15.16 1.03
C ARG A 46 -17.32 14.39 2.33
N TYR A 47 -17.10 13.07 2.27
CA TYR A 47 -17.06 12.22 3.46
C TYR A 47 -15.93 12.61 4.39
N LEU A 48 -14.70 12.73 3.88
CA LEU A 48 -13.53 13.12 4.66
C LEU A 48 -13.73 14.48 5.35
N LYS A 49 -14.24 15.49 4.62
CA LYS A 49 -14.55 16.80 5.22
C LYS A 49 -15.51 16.72 6.40
N ARG A 50 -16.53 15.86 6.31
CA ARG A 50 -17.51 15.66 7.40
C ARG A 50 -16.92 14.93 8.60
N GLN A 51 -15.92 14.08 8.41
CA GLN A 51 -15.29 13.27 9.46
C GLN A 51 -14.06 13.92 10.09
N LEU A 52 -13.68 15.15 9.70
CA LEU A 52 -12.52 15.82 10.29
C LEU A 52 -12.62 15.97 11.82
N GLY A 53 -13.84 16.08 12.36
CA GLY A 53 -14.07 16.16 13.80
C GLY A 53 -13.76 14.88 14.59
N SER A 54 -13.70 13.72 13.94
CA SER A 54 -13.45 12.42 14.60
C SER A 54 -12.00 11.95 14.46
N ILE A 55 -11.08 12.79 13.96
CA ILE A 55 -9.70 12.37 13.66
C ILE A 55 -8.89 12.02 14.92
N SER A 56 -9.30 12.52 16.09
CA SER A 56 -8.69 12.18 17.38
C SER A 56 -9.07 10.79 17.88
N GLU A 57 -10.08 10.17 17.29
CA GLU A 57 -10.54 8.84 17.68
C GLU A 57 -9.74 7.77 16.94
N TYR A 58 -9.34 6.73 17.67
CA TYR A 58 -8.68 5.59 17.04
C TYR A 58 -9.70 4.86 16.16
N PRO A 59 -9.35 4.51 14.91
CA PRO A 59 -10.28 3.84 14.02
C PRO A 59 -10.62 2.43 14.50
N ASP A 60 -11.71 1.88 13.97
CA ASP A 60 -12.03 0.46 14.10
C ASP A 60 -10.87 -0.40 13.60
N SER A 61 -10.15 -1.04 14.53
CA SER A 61 -8.99 -1.89 14.23
C SER A 61 -9.33 -3.09 13.35
N ASP A 62 -10.60 -3.51 13.38
CA ASP A 62 -11.12 -4.61 12.60
C ASP A 62 -11.63 -4.17 11.22
N SER A 63 -11.73 -2.87 10.93
CA SER A 63 -12.24 -2.37 9.64
C SER A 63 -13.55 -3.05 9.20
N VAL A 64 -14.45 -3.33 10.15
CA VAL A 64 -15.65 -4.17 9.99
C VAL A 64 -16.52 -3.66 8.84
N ASN A 65 -16.77 -2.35 8.81
CA ASN A 65 -17.64 -1.74 7.79
C ASN A 65 -16.99 -1.77 6.40
N LEU A 66 -15.68 -1.59 6.30
CA LEU A 66 -14.95 -1.68 5.03
C LEU A 66 -14.96 -3.12 4.49
N ARG A 67 -14.71 -4.11 5.35
CA ARG A 67 -14.76 -5.53 4.94
C ARG A 67 -16.14 -5.94 4.46
N LYS A 68 -17.22 -5.51 5.12
CA LYS A 68 -18.60 -5.74 4.67
C LYS A 68 -18.88 -5.12 3.29
N ALA A 69 -18.43 -3.88 3.07
CA ALA A 69 -18.60 -3.21 1.79
C ALA A 69 -17.84 -3.93 0.66
N LEU A 70 -16.61 -4.38 0.94
CA LEU A 70 -15.79 -5.15 0.00
C LEU A 70 -16.37 -6.55 -0.27
N GLN A 71 -16.91 -7.23 0.74
CA GLN A 71 -17.63 -8.50 0.55
C GLN A 71 -18.79 -8.33 -0.43
N TRP A 72 -19.59 -7.27 -0.25
CA TRP A 72 -20.70 -6.99 -1.17
C TRP A 72 -20.22 -6.66 -2.58
N TYR A 73 -19.11 -5.90 -2.72
CA TYR A 73 -18.56 -5.49 -4.00
C TYR A 73 -17.89 -6.64 -4.76
N CYS A 74 -16.96 -7.34 -4.12
CA CYS A 74 -16.16 -8.42 -4.71
C CYS A 74 -16.86 -9.78 -4.71
N LYS A 75 -17.95 -9.95 -3.95
CA LYS A 75 -18.65 -11.24 -3.74
C LYS A 75 -17.77 -12.32 -3.09
N ILE A 76 -16.87 -11.91 -2.20
CA ILE A 76 -15.94 -12.77 -1.46
C ILE A 76 -16.34 -12.80 0.02
N PRO A 77 -16.29 -13.94 0.73
CA PRO A 77 -16.55 -14.04 2.17
C PRO A 77 -15.71 -13.07 3.01
N HIS A 78 -16.29 -12.55 4.09
CA HIS A 78 -15.63 -11.60 5.00
C HIS A 78 -14.31 -12.14 5.56
N GLU A 79 -14.24 -13.43 5.83
CA GLU A 79 -13.08 -14.15 6.37
C GLU A 79 -11.91 -14.23 5.39
N GLN A 80 -12.16 -13.98 4.10
CA GLN A 80 -11.16 -13.94 3.04
C GLN A 80 -10.69 -12.53 2.69
N ILE A 81 -11.10 -11.51 3.48
CA ILE A 81 -10.75 -10.11 3.25
C ILE A 81 -9.84 -9.61 4.36
N VAL A 82 -8.63 -9.21 3.98
CA VAL A 82 -7.67 -8.49 4.83
C VAL A 82 -7.56 -7.05 4.36
N ILE A 83 -7.57 -6.11 5.30
CA ILE A 83 -7.35 -4.69 5.04
C ILE A 83 -5.91 -4.36 5.41
N GLY A 84 -5.20 -3.63 4.54
CA GLY A 84 -3.87 -3.10 4.81
C GLY A 84 -3.80 -1.62 4.44
N ASN A 85 -2.81 -0.91 4.96
CA ASN A 85 -2.54 0.49 4.65
C ASN A 85 -1.79 0.60 3.31
N GLY A 86 -2.44 0.14 2.25
CA GLY A 86 -1.84 -0.05 0.92
C GLY A 86 -1.45 -1.51 0.65
N ALA A 87 -1.48 -1.89 -0.62
CA ALA A 87 -1.20 -3.28 -1.04
C ALA A 87 0.23 -3.74 -0.70
N THR A 88 1.20 -2.82 -0.67
CA THR A 88 2.59 -3.12 -0.29
C THR A 88 2.68 -3.72 1.10
N GLU A 89 1.94 -3.18 2.08
CA GLU A 89 1.92 -3.76 3.44
C GLU A 89 1.44 -5.21 3.43
N ILE A 90 0.38 -5.50 2.67
CA ILE A 90 -0.19 -6.84 2.54
C ILE A 90 0.83 -7.80 1.90
N ILE A 91 1.55 -7.37 0.87
CA ILE A 91 2.62 -8.16 0.21
C ILE A 91 3.72 -8.51 1.22
N TYR A 92 4.22 -7.54 1.98
CA TYR A 92 5.24 -7.78 3.00
C TYR A 92 4.74 -8.70 4.12
N ASN A 93 3.51 -8.50 4.60
CA ASN A 93 2.90 -9.35 5.62
C ASN A 93 2.71 -10.79 5.11
N PHE A 94 2.32 -10.96 3.84
CA PHE A 94 2.22 -12.27 3.21
C PHE A 94 3.57 -12.98 3.18
N CYS A 95 4.61 -12.30 2.68
CA CYS A 95 5.97 -12.85 2.64
C CYS A 95 6.45 -13.23 4.04
N LYS A 96 6.24 -12.36 5.03
CA LYS A 96 6.61 -12.61 6.44
C LYS A 96 5.87 -13.79 7.07
N ALA A 97 4.59 -13.99 6.71
CA ALA A 97 3.76 -15.05 7.29
C ALA A 97 4.05 -16.42 6.67
N PHE A 98 4.34 -16.49 5.37
CA PHE A 98 4.37 -17.74 4.62
C PHE A 98 5.76 -18.14 4.09
N LEU A 99 6.70 -17.20 3.97
CA LEU A 99 8.03 -17.48 3.45
C LEU A 99 9.06 -17.69 4.55
N SER A 100 10.09 -18.44 4.19
CA SER A 100 11.28 -18.69 5.00
C SER A 100 12.50 -18.66 4.08
N LYS A 101 13.70 -18.67 4.66
CA LYS A 101 14.95 -18.76 3.88
C LYS A 101 15.05 -20.01 2.98
N LYS A 102 14.17 -21.00 3.17
CA LYS A 102 14.13 -22.24 2.39
C LYS A 102 12.99 -22.27 1.37
N THR A 103 12.13 -21.25 1.35
CA THR A 103 10.99 -21.21 0.43
C THR A 103 11.45 -20.64 -0.91
N PRO A 104 11.44 -21.41 -2.00
CA PRO A 104 11.74 -20.87 -3.32
C PRO A 104 10.60 -19.94 -3.77
N VAL A 105 10.96 -18.80 -4.36
CA VAL A 105 10.02 -17.80 -4.88
C VAL A 105 10.35 -17.55 -6.35
N LEU A 106 9.32 -17.52 -7.21
CA LEU A 106 9.45 -17.19 -8.62
C LEU A 106 8.85 -15.80 -8.87
N ILE A 107 9.68 -14.88 -9.38
CA ILE A 107 9.27 -13.52 -9.70
C ILE A 107 9.59 -13.27 -11.19
N PRO A 108 8.58 -13.09 -12.07
CA PRO A 108 8.81 -12.74 -13.47
C PRO A 108 9.48 -11.36 -13.59
N ILE A 109 10.38 -11.17 -14.55
CA ILE A 109 11.05 -9.88 -14.77
C ILE A 109 10.81 -9.43 -16.23
N PRO A 110 10.35 -8.18 -16.47
CA PRO A 110 10.13 -7.12 -15.49
C PRO A 110 8.77 -7.23 -14.75
N THR A 111 8.75 -6.86 -13.47
CA THR A 111 7.53 -6.73 -12.65
C THR A 111 7.74 -5.71 -11.52
N PHE A 112 6.78 -5.60 -10.60
CA PHE A 112 6.85 -4.73 -9.43
C PHE A 112 7.99 -5.12 -8.47
N GLY A 113 8.95 -4.22 -8.25
CA GLY A 113 10.18 -4.49 -7.48
C GLY A 113 9.96 -4.80 -6.00
N GLU A 114 8.82 -4.40 -5.42
CA GLU A 114 8.49 -4.74 -4.02
C GLU A 114 8.36 -6.24 -3.79
N TYR A 115 8.06 -7.03 -4.83
CA TYR A 115 8.02 -8.49 -4.69
C TYR A 115 9.41 -9.06 -4.32
N GLU A 116 10.48 -8.56 -4.95
CA GLU A 116 11.85 -8.98 -4.65
C GLU A 116 12.31 -8.45 -3.29
N ALA A 117 11.92 -7.22 -2.92
CA ALA A 117 12.29 -6.63 -1.65
C ALA A 117 11.56 -7.25 -0.44
N ALA A 118 10.39 -7.86 -0.65
CA ALA A 118 9.58 -8.50 0.39
C ALA A 118 9.89 -9.99 0.59
N ALA A 119 10.28 -10.71 -0.47
CA ALA A 119 10.55 -12.15 -0.46
C ALA A 119 11.88 -12.53 0.20
#